data_AF-A0A3M7TSL2-F1
#
_entry.id   AF-A0A3M7TSL2-F1
#
_cell.length_a   1.000
_cell.length_b   1.000
_cell.length_c   1.000
_cell.angle_alpha   90.00
_cell.angle_beta   90.00
_cell.angle_gamma   90.00
#
_symmetry.space_group_name_H-M   'P 1'
#
loop_
_entity.id
_entity.type
_entity.pdbx_description
1 polymer ?
#
loop_
_entity_poly.entity_id
_entity_poly.type
_entity_poly.pdbx_seq_one_letter_code
_entity_poly.pdbx_strand_id
1 'polypeptide(L)'
;MEYGFVAACFVFIVGFLALYSKVMGPVSREEAGREEFRKLQTAFFIRFAIMETPVIAIIVLVFILLEGQVGIDFIMPAAIIMVLTLVGIVFTFIMARGAWESRGGEKFRFSLHTFFFIGVALITAIPIVCVVLLYVLREQGVS
;
A
#
# COMPACT_ATOMS: atom_id res chain seq x y z
N MET A 1 11.62 18.29 -6.46
CA MET A 1 10.19 18.25 -6.07
C MET A 1 9.55 16.87 -6.31
N GLU A 2 10.10 16.10 -7.24
CA GLU A 2 9.85 14.69 -7.57
C GLU A 2 9.87 13.72 -6.36
N TYR A 3 10.65 14.02 -5.31
CA TYR A 3 10.61 13.30 -4.04
C TYR A 3 9.27 13.43 -3.29
N GLY A 4 8.35 14.32 -3.72
CA GLY A 4 6.97 14.36 -3.22
C GLY A 4 6.22 13.06 -3.45
N PHE A 5 6.45 12.39 -4.60
CA PHE A 5 5.87 11.05 -4.86
C PHE A 5 6.43 9.99 -3.91
N VAL A 6 7.73 10.09 -3.59
CA VAL A 6 8.40 9.19 -2.62
C VAL A 6 7.78 9.38 -1.23
N ALA A 7 7.61 10.63 -0.79
CA ALA A 7 7.00 10.94 0.50
C ALA A 7 5.55 10.45 0.59
N ALA A 8 4.73 10.68 -0.43
CA ALA A 8 3.36 10.18 -0.49
C ALA A 8 3.30 8.64 -0.42
N CYS A 9 4.17 7.97 -1.19
CA CYS A 9 4.30 6.52 -1.19
C CYS A 9 4.72 5.98 0.19
N PHE A 10 5.71 6.62 0.84
CA PHE A 10 6.16 6.24 2.18
C PHE A 10 5.03 6.35 3.21
N VAL A 11 4.32 7.48 3.25
CA VAL A 11 3.18 7.70 4.16
C VAL A 11 2.09 6.66 3.92
N PHE A 12 1.77 6.37 2.65
CA PHE A 12 0.80 5.36 2.29
C PHE A 12 1.20 3.96 2.77
N ILE A 13 2.42 3.51 2.50
CA ILE A 13 2.90 2.19 2.89
C ILE A 13 2.88 2.02 4.41
N VAL A 14 3.37 3.02 5.15
CA VAL A 14 3.36 2.98 6.62
C VAL A 14 1.91 2.95 7.14
N GLY A 15 1.03 3.81 6.61
CA GLY A 15 -0.38 3.84 6.98
C GLY A 15 -1.10 2.53 6.67
N PHE A 16 -0.85 1.95 5.50
CA PHE A 16 -1.37 0.65 5.10
C PHE A 16 -0.93 -0.45 6.05
N LEU A 17 0.37 -0.56 6.35
CA LEU A 17 0.91 -1.58 7.26
C LEU A 17 0.31 -1.44 8.67
N ALA A 18 0.11 -0.21 9.15
CA ALA A 18 -0.56 0.04 10.43
C ALA A 18 -2.04 -0.40 10.43
N LEU A 19 -2.75 -0.24 9.32
CA LEU A 19 -4.14 -0.72 9.19
C LEU A 19 -4.19 -2.24 9.04
N TYR A 20 -3.30 -2.81 8.23
CA TYR A 20 -3.26 -4.24 7.93
C TYR A 20 -2.87 -5.06 9.18
N SER A 21 -1.90 -4.59 9.96
CA SER A 21 -1.51 -5.20 11.24
C SER A 21 -2.66 -5.23 12.26
N LYS A 22 -3.57 -4.24 12.25
CA LYS A 22 -4.76 -4.24 13.12
C LYS A 22 -5.79 -5.32 12.73
N VAL A 23 -5.74 -5.82 11.50
CA VAL A 23 -6.58 -6.94 11.05
C VAL A 23 -5.88 -8.27 11.32
N MET A 24 -4.62 -8.41 10.89
CA MET A 24 -3.90 -9.68 10.96
C MET A 24 -3.36 -10.00 12.36
N GLY A 25 -3.06 -9.00 13.17
CA GLY A 25 -2.54 -9.19 14.53
C GLY A 25 -3.47 -10.01 15.42
N PRO A 26 -4.74 -9.60 15.60
CA PRO A 26 -5.72 -10.38 16.39
C PRO A 26 -5.91 -11.82 15.87
N VAL A 27 -5.88 -12.02 14.55
CA VAL A 27 -6.00 -13.36 13.95
C VAL A 27 -4.77 -14.21 14.26
N SER A 28 -3.56 -13.65 14.16
CA SER A 28 -2.31 -14.37 14.47
C SER A 28 -2.18 -14.75 15.94
N ARG A 29 -2.86 -14.03 16.84
CA ARG A 29 -2.89 -14.30 18.29
C ARG A 29 -4.06 -15.21 18.70
N GLU A 30 -4.85 -15.67 17.74
CA GLU A 30 -6.08 -16.43 17.95
C GLU A 30 -7.14 -15.69 18.80
N GLU A 31 -7.06 -14.35 18.85
CA GLU A 31 -8.00 -13.46 19.55
C GLU A 31 -9.24 -13.14 18.69
N ALA A 32 -9.15 -13.37 17.38
CA ALA A 32 -10.23 -13.12 16.42
C ALA A 32 -10.50 -14.37 15.57
N GLY A 33 -11.73 -14.85 15.62
CA GLY A 33 -12.24 -15.93 14.78
C GLY A 33 -12.80 -15.41 13.45
N ARG A 34 -13.57 -16.27 12.79
CA ARG A 34 -14.11 -15.99 11.44
C ARG A 34 -15.08 -14.80 11.40
N GLU A 35 -15.93 -14.67 12.41
CA GLU A 35 -16.91 -13.59 12.46
C GLU A 35 -16.24 -12.24 12.76
N GLU A 36 -15.32 -12.20 13.75
CA GLU A 36 -14.55 -10.98 14.02
C GLU A 36 -13.70 -10.58 12.81
N PHE A 37 -13.07 -11.53 12.12
CA PHE A 37 -12.29 -11.25 10.93
C PHE A 37 -13.10 -10.54 9.83
N ARG A 38 -14.35 -10.95 9.60
CA ARG A 38 -15.22 -10.28 8.60
C ARG A 38 -15.53 -8.84 9.00
N LYS A 39 -15.74 -8.59 10.31
CA LYS A 39 -15.95 -7.23 10.85
C LYS A 39 -14.68 -6.39 10.71
N LEU A 40 -13.52 -6.95 11.04
CA LEU A 40 -12.21 -6.32 10.90
C LEU A 40 -11.88 -5.99 9.43
N GLN A 41 -12.18 -6.90 8.50
CA GLN A 41 -12.00 -6.70 7.07
C GLN A 41 -12.86 -5.53 6.56
N THR A 42 -14.14 -5.48 6.96
CA THR A 42 -15.04 -4.39 6.56
C THR A 42 -14.54 -3.05 7.09
N ALA A 43 -14.16 -3.00 8.38
CA ALA A 43 -13.59 -1.80 8.99
C ALA A 43 -12.26 -1.38 8.33
N PHE A 44 -11.45 -2.35 7.90
CA PHE A 44 -10.20 -2.11 7.19
C PHE A 44 -10.44 -1.38 5.88
N PHE A 45 -11.37 -1.83 5.02
CA PHE A 45 -11.61 -1.17 3.74
C PHE A 45 -12.10 0.28 3.91
N ILE A 46 -12.97 0.52 4.89
CA ILE A 46 -13.46 1.88 5.20
C ILE A 46 -12.29 2.77 5.64
N ARG A 47 -11.48 2.30 6.58
CA ARG A 47 -10.32 3.06 7.09
C ARG A 47 -9.26 3.24 6.01
N PHE A 48 -9.06 2.25 5.15
CA PHE A 48 -8.15 2.30 4.01
C PHE A 48 -8.57 3.40 3.05
N ALA A 49 -9.84 3.44 2.62
CA ALA A 49 -10.34 4.48 1.71
C ALA A 49 -10.19 5.89 2.29
N ILE A 50 -10.48 6.06 3.60
CA ILE A 50 -10.30 7.34 4.29
C ILE A 50 -8.81 7.75 4.34
N MET A 51 -7.91 6.81 4.59
CA MET A 51 -6.47 7.05 4.65
C MET A 51 -5.88 7.34 3.27
N GLU A 52 -6.36 6.65 2.24
CA GLU A 52 -5.87 6.76 0.86
C GLU A 52 -6.28 8.09 0.21
N THR A 53 -7.48 8.61 0.51
CA THR A 53 -7.99 9.86 -0.07
C THR A 53 -7.00 11.05 0.02
N PRO A 54 -6.43 11.41 1.19
CA PRO A 54 -5.46 12.49 1.28
C PRO A 54 -4.13 12.15 0.57
N VAL A 55 -3.73 10.88 0.53
CA VAL A 55 -2.52 10.45 -0.21
C VAL A 55 -2.70 10.72 -1.71
N ILE A 56 -3.85 10.33 -2.28
CA ILE A 56 -4.17 10.59 -3.69
C ILE A 56 -4.18 12.10 -3.97
N ALA A 57 -4.78 12.91 -3.08
CA ALA A 57 -4.79 14.36 -3.24
C ALA A 57 -3.37 14.95 -3.28
N ILE A 58 -2.46 14.48 -2.42
CA ILE A 58 -1.04 14.89 -2.42
C ILE A 58 -0.36 14.49 -3.73
N ILE A 59 -0.58 13.26 -4.21
CA ILE A 59 0.00 12.77 -5.48
C ILE A 59 -0.44 13.66 -6.65
N VAL A 60 -1.73 13.99 -6.73
CA VAL A 60 -2.28 14.88 -7.77
C VAL A 60 -1.67 16.28 -7.66
N LEU A 61 -1.55 16.82 -6.45
CA LEU A 61 -0.94 18.14 -6.24
C LEU A 61 0.54 18.16 -6.64
N VAL A 62 1.30 17.13 -6.27
CA VAL A 62 2.71 17.01 -6.69
C VAL A 62 2.83 16.91 -8.21
N PHE A 63 1.93 16.15 -8.85
CA PHE A 63 1.91 16.06 -10.31
C PHE A 63 1.68 17.43 -10.97
N ILE A 64 0.66 18.18 -10.53
CA ILE A 64 0.36 19.52 -11.07
C ILE A 64 1.54 20.48 -10.86
N LEU A 65 2.21 20.43 -9.71
CA LEU A 65 3.35 21.33 -9.43
C LEU A 65 4.59 21.02 -10.27
N LEU A 66 4.74 19.78 -10.72
CA LEU A 66 5.87 19.32 -11.54
C LEU A 66 5.59 19.42 -13.04
N GLU A 67 4.33 19.56 -13.44
CA GLU A 67 3.94 19.71 -14.83
C GLU A 67 4.64 20.93 -15.45
N GLY A 68 5.29 20.73 -16.61
CA GLY A 68 6.04 21.76 -17.32
C GLY A 68 7.45 22.04 -16.79
N GLN A 69 7.94 21.31 -15.79
CA GLN A 69 9.34 21.41 -15.37
C GLN A 69 10.24 20.54 -16.25
N VAL A 70 11.39 21.11 -16.66
CA VAL A 70 12.43 20.41 -17.43
C VAL A 70 13.44 19.77 -16.49
N GLY A 71 13.97 18.59 -16.86
CA GLY A 71 15.06 17.95 -16.14
C GLY A 71 14.64 17.16 -14.88
N ILE A 72 13.42 16.64 -14.86
CA ILE A 72 12.94 15.78 -13.75
C ILE A 72 13.74 14.48 -13.71
N ASP A 73 14.39 14.21 -12.58
CA ASP A 73 15.05 12.92 -12.33
C ASP A 73 14.00 11.83 -12.02
N PHE A 74 13.90 10.86 -12.93
CA PHE A 74 13.02 9.71 -12.79
C PHE A 74 13.66 8.56 -12.03
N ILE A 75 14.96 8.30 -12.25
CA ILE A 75 15.57 7.02 -11.91
C ILE A 75 15.66 6.88 -10.39
N MET A 76 16.16 7.91 -9.71
CA MET A 76 16.37 7.83 -8.27
C MET A 76 15.05 7.76 -7.47
N PRO A 77 14.04 8.62 -7.72
CA PRO A 77 12.75 8.51 -7.02
C PRO A 77 12.01 7.20 -7.29
N ALA A 78 12.01 6.72 -8.53
CA ALA A 78 11.38 5.44 -8.88
C ALA A 78 12.06 4.26 -8.18
N ALA A 79 13.39 4.24 -8.12
CA ALA A 79 14.14 3.19 -7.42
C ALA A 79 13.79 3.15 -5.92
N ILE A 80 13.69 4.31 -5.26
CA ILE A 80 13.29 4.38 -3.84
C ILE A 80 11.86 3.86 -3.65
N ILE A 81 10.91 4.26 -4.51
CA ILE A 81 9.53 3.77 -4.47
C ILE A 81 9.48 2.25 -4.61
N MET A 82 10.26 1.67 -5.53
CA MET A 82 10.34 0.22 -5.70
C MET A 82 10.87 -0.49 -4.46
N VAL A 83 11.93 0.04 -3.84
CA VAL A 83 12.48 -0.53 -2.59
C VAL A 83 11.45 -0.44 -1.46
N LEU A 84 10.80 0.71 -1.27
CA LEU A 84 9.75 0.87 -0.27
C LEU A 84 8.60 -0.10 -0.48
N THR A 85 8.17 -0.28 -1.73
CA THR A 85 7.10 -1.21 -2.10
C THR A 85 7.48 -2.64 -1.77
N LEU A 86 8.70 -3.07 -2.13
CA LEU A 86 9.20 -4.40 -1.81
C LEU A 86 9.21 -4.62 -0.30
N VAL A 87 9.72 -3.66 0.47
CA VAL A 87 9.68 -3.69 1.94
C VAL A 87 8.24 -3.84 2.43
N GLY A 88 7.31 -3.03 1.93
CA GLY A 88 5.88 -3.11 2.27
C GLY A 88 5.27 -4.49 2.01
N ILE A 89 5.56 -5.09 0.85
CA ILE A 89 5.09 -6.44 0.50
C ILE A 89 5.67 -7.48 1.47
N VAL A 90 6.97 -7.40 1.78
CA VAL A 90 7.62 -8.33 2.72
C VAL A 90 6.98 -8.24 4.11
N PHE A 91 6.76 -7.03 4.63
CA PHE A 91 6.10 -6.85 5.92
C PHE A 91 4.65 -7.37 5.92
N THR A 92 3.91 -7.11 4.84
CA THR A 92 2.53 -7.62 4.66
C THR A 92 2.51 -9.15 4.68
N PHE A 93 3.49 -9.79 4.01
CA PHE A 93 3.66 -11.23 4.01
C PHE A 93 4.00 -11.79 5.40
N ILE A 94 4.93 -11.16 6.13
CA ILE A 94 5.29 -11.58 7.49
C ILE A 94 4.05 -11.54 8.41
N MET A 95 3.26 -10.46 8.33
CA MET A 95 2.02 -10.34 9.12
C MET A 95 0.96 -11.38 8.75
N ALA A 96 0.79 -11.65 7.44
CA ALA A 96 -0.16 -12.65 6.97
C ALA A 96 0.24 -14.08 7.34
N ARG A 97 1.54 -14.39 7.30
CA ARG A 97 2.07 -15.70 7.66
C ARG A 97 1.70 -16.08 9.09
N GLY A 98 1.85 -15.15 10.05
CA GLY A 98 1.42 -15.39 11.44
C GLY A 98 -0.07 -15.70 11.57
N ALA A 99 -0.91 -15.14 10.71
CA ALA A 99 -2.35 -15.42 10.69
C ALA A 99 -2.69 -16.78 10.04
N TRP A 100 -1.92 -17.24 9.06
CA TRP A 100 -2.16 -18.53 8.37
C TRP A 100 -1.90 -19.74 9.26
N GLU A 101 -1.01 -19.61 10.24
CA GLU A 101 -0.72 -20.65 11.22
C GLU A 101 -1.87 -20.87 12.23
N SER A 102 -2.88 -19.97 12.26
CA SER A 102 -4.06 -20.09 13.14
C SER A 102 -4.90 -21.36 12.87
N ARG A 103 -5.58 -21.83 13.92
CA ARG A 103 -6.37 -23.08 13.94
C ARG A 103 -7.77 -23.01 13.31
N GLY A 104 -8.15 -21.92 12.63
CA GLY A 104 -9.55 -21.68 12.19
C GLY A 104 -10.11 -22.54 11.05
N GLY A 105 -9.47 -23.65 10.70
CA GLY A 105 -9.91 -24.57 9.64
C GLY A 105 -9.67 -24.04 8.21
N GLU A 106 -9.85 -24.92 7.22
CA GLU A 106 -9.45 -24.70 5.83
C GLU A 106 -10.18 -23.51 5.16
N LYS A 107 -11.50 -23.37 5.39
CA LYS A 107 -12.30 -22.26 4.84
C LYS A 107 -11.87 -20.89 5.37
N PHE A 108 -11.42 -20.82 6.63
CA PHE A 108 -10.92 -19.58 7.20
C PHE A 108 -9.54 -19.22 6.63
N ARG A 109 -8.64 -20.20 6.51
CA ARG A 109 -7.34 -20.03 5.85
C ARG A 109 -7.48 -19.53 4.42
N PHE A 110 -8.42 -20.07 3.65
CA PHE A 110 -8.71 -19.58 2.30
C PHE A 110 -9.12 -18.10 2.29
N SER A 111 -9.91 -17.67 3.27
CA SER A 111 -10.32 -16.27 3.43
C SER A 111 -9.13 -15.36 3.77
N LEU A 112 -8.20 -15.83 4.61
CA LEU A 112 -6.97 -15.11 4.94
C LEU A 112 -6.02 -14.99 3.74
N HIS A 113 -5.89 -16.05 2.92
CA HIS A 113 -5.13 -15.99 1.67
C HIS A 113 -5.72 -14.99 0.70
N THR A 114 -7.04 -15.03 0.51
CA THR A 114 -7.74 -14.07 -0.36
C THR A 114 -7.51 -12.64 0.12
N PHE A 115 -7.63 -12.39 1.43
CA PHE A 115 -7.39 -11.08 1.99
C PHE A 115 -5.92 -10.64 1.88
N PHE A 116 -4.96 -11.56 1.98
CA PHE A 116 -3.55 -11.27 1.71
C PHE A 116 -3.33 -10.81 0.26
N PHE A 117 -3.88 -11.51 -0.73
CA PHE A 117 -3.75 -11.10 -2.13
C PHE A 117 -4.39 -9.73 -2.39
N ILE A 118 -5.54 -9.46 -1.77
CA ILE A 118 -6.15 -8.14 -1.82
C ILE A 118 -5.21 -7.11 -1.18
N GLY A 119 -4.63 -7.40 -0.03
CA GLY A 119 -3.68 -6.52 0.64
C GLY A 119 -2.45 -6.21 -0.22
N VAL A 120 -1.89 -7.21 -0.90
CA VAL A 120 -0.77 -7.03 -1.84
C VAL A 120 -1.17 -6.16 -3.04
N ALA A 121 -2.38 -6.35 -3.58
CA ALA A 121 -2.87 -5.48 -4.65
C ALA A 121 -3.04 -4.02 -4.17
N LEU A 122 -3.57 -3.81 -2.97
CA LEU A 122 -3.78 -2.48 -2.41
C LEU A 122 -2.45 -1.76 -2.09
N ILE A 123 -1.50 -2.44 -1.45
CA ILE A 123 -0.22 -1.81 -1.06
C ILE A 123 0.64 -1.41 -2.28
N THR A 124 0.42 -2.06 -3.42
CA THR A 124 1.16 -1.81 -4.66
C THR A 124 0.52 -0.76 -5.56
N ALA A 125 -0.79 -0.50 -5.41
CA ALA A 125 -1.53 0.42 -6.29
C ALA A 125 -0.93 1.84 -6.32
N ILE A 126 -0.77 2.47 -5.14
CA ILE A 126 -0.21 3.83 -5.04
C ILE A 126 1.24 3.91 -5.55
N PRO A 127 2.17 3.02 -5.15
CA PRO A 127 3.51 3.01 -5.73
C PRO A 127 3.54 2.94 -7.26
N ILE A 128 2.72 2.08 -7.86
CA ILE A 128 2.63 1.94 -9.33
C ILE A 128 2.19 3.28 -9.94
N VAL A 129 1.14 3.91 -9.39
CA VAL A 129 0.67 5.22 -9.86
C VAL A 129 1.78 6.27 -9.77
N CYS A 130 2.50 6.35 -8.64
CA CYS A 130 3.62 7.29 -8.49
C CYS A 130 4.72 7.07 -9.54
N VAL A 131 5.11 5.83 -9.82
CA VAL A 131 6.13 5.51 -10.82
C VAL A 131 5.66 5.88 -12.22
N VAL A 132 4.41 5.57 -12.56
CA VAL A 132 3.83 5.91 -13.87
C VAL A 132 3.78 7.43 -14.05
N LEU A 133 3.33 8.19 -13.06
CA LEU A 133 3.28 9.65 -13.15
C LEU A 133 4.67 10.28 -13.26
N LEU A 134 5.65 9.77 -12.51
CA LEU A 134 7.06 10.19 -12.65
C LEU A 134 7.59 9.92 -14.07
N TYR A 135 7.23 8.78 -14.66
CA TYR A 135 7.62 8.45 -16.04
C TYR A 135 7.00 9.41 -17.05
N VAL A 136 5.70 9.70 -16.92
CA VAL A 136 4.98 10.65 -17.80
C VAL A 136 5.59 12.05 -17.71
N LEU A 137 5.84 12.54 -16.50
CA LEU A 137 6.44 13.87 -16.29
C LEU A 137 7.85 13.98 -16.91
N ARG A 138 8.64 12.91 -16.83
CA ARG A 138 9.95 12.86 -17.49
C ARG A 138 9.83 13.02 -19.00
N GLU A 139 8.94 12.26 -19.64
CA GLU A 139 8.77 12.31 -21.11
C GLU A 139 8.28 13.68 -21.57
N GLN A 140 7.40 14.34 -20.80
CA GLN A 140 6.92 15.69 -21.10
C GLN A 140 8.00 16.77 -20.92
N GLY A 141 8.96 16.58 -20.02
CA GLY A 141 10.05 17.53 -19.78
C GLY A 141 11.24 17.42 -20.75
N VAL A 142 11.15 16.58 -21.79
CA VAL A 142 12.19 16.39 -22.83
C VAL A 142 11.87 17.15 -24.13
N SER A 143 10.69 17.76 -24.25
CA SER A 143 10.31 18.67 -25.35
C SER A 143 10.67 20.11 -25.07
#